data_AF-A0A7C2E841-F1
#
_entry.id   AF-A0A7C2E841-F1
#
_cell.length_a   1.000
_cell.length_b   1.000
_cell.length_c   1.000
_cell.angle_alpha   90.00
_cell.angle_beta   90.00
_cell.angle_gamma   90.00
#
_symmetry.space_group_name_H-M   'P 1'
#
loop_
_entity.id
_entity.type
_entity.pdbx_description
1 polymer ?
#
loop_
_entity_poly.entity_id
_entity_poly.type
_entity_poly.pdbx_seq_one_letter_code
_entity_poly.pdbx_strand_id
1 'polypeptide(L)'
;MSTLDSILRETRSFDPAEDFRRKATVSGPDAYYALCEQADDHYLSFWGDLARELISWKKPFSRVLDDSNAPFFKWFDDGVLNVSYN
;
A
#
# COMPACT_ATOMS: atom_id res chain seq x y z
N MET A 1 16.15 45.10 15.16
CA MET A 1 15.17 44.71 16.19
C MET A 1 14.66 43.32 15.85
N SER A 2 15.03 42.38 16.72
CA SER A 2 14.66 40.96 16.90
C SER A 2 14.04 40.15 15.76
N THR A 3 14.86 39.25 15.21
CA THR A 3 14.47 38.04 14.48
C THR A 3 13.95 37.01 15.48
N LEU A 4 12.74 36.49 15.31
CA LEU A 4 12.21 35.39 16.11
C LEU A 4 12.88 34.07 15.67
N ASP A 5 13.89 33.62 16.42
CA ASP A 5 14.39 32.25 16.32
C ASP A 5 13.41 31.29 17.01
N SER A 6 12.39 30.84 16.28
CA SER A 6 11.56 29.71 16.68
C SER A 6 12.19 28.41 16.17
N ILE A 7 13.19 27.90 16.87
CA ILE A 7 13.79 26.56 16.62
C ILE A 7 13.37 25.59 17.72
N LEU A 8 12.07 25.50 18.01
CA LEU A 8 11.52 24.41 18.83
C LEU A 8 11.30 23.20 17.92
N ARG A 9 12.23 22.24 17.96
CA ARG A 9 12.02 20.90 17.39
C ARG A 9 11.12 20.12 18.34
N GLU A 10 9.84 20.07 17.99
CA GLU A 10 8.86 19.29 18.73
C GLU A 10 8.99 17.80 18.40
N THR A 11 9.35 16.97 19.39
CA THR A 11 9.58 15.52 19.26
C THR A 11 8.50 14.67 19.93
N ARG A 12 7.35 15.27 20.25
CA ARG A 12 6.26 14.56 20.92
C ARG A 12 5.62 13.58 19.95
N SER A 13 5.54 12.31 20.34
CA SER A 13 4.74 11.29 19.66
C SER A 13 3.45 11.06 20.44
N PHE A 14 2.35 10.89 19.71
CA PHE A 14 1.04 10.60 20.28
C PHE A 14 0.55 9.28 19.70
N ASP A 15 0.65 8.22 20.50
CA ASP A 15 0.20 6.91 20.06
C ASP A 15 -1.34 6.87 19.94
N PRO A 16 -1.86 6.20 18.91
CA PRO A 16 -3.30 5.98 18.82
C PRO A 16 -3.79 5.13 19.98
N ALA A 17 -5.02 5.39 20.42
CA ALA A 17 -5.68 4.64 21.47
C ALA A 17 -5.74 3.13 21.13
N GLU A 18 -5.66 2.27 22.13
CA GLU A 18 -5.59 0.82 21.94
C GLU A 18 -6.83 0.25 21.22
N ASP A 19 -8.03 0.71 21.61
CA ASP A 19 -9.29 0.32 20.97
C ASP A 19 -9.34 0.69 19.49
N PHE A 20 -8.68 1.78 19.09
CA PHE A 20 -8.56 2.17 17.70
C PHE A 20 -7.59 1.24 16.96
N ARG A 21 -6.41 0.98 17.54
CA ARG A 21 -5.41 0.06 16.94
C ARG A 21 -5.98 -1.33 16.69
N ARG A 22 -6.76 -1.89 17.61
CA ARG A 22 -7.37 -3.22 17.50
C ARG A 22 -8.37 -3.35 16.33
N LYS A 23 -8.96 -2.23 15.88
CA LYS A 23 -9.95 -2.19 14.79
C LYS A 23 -9.33 -1.72 13.46
N ALA A 24 -8.08 -1.26 13.47
CA ALA A 24 -7.41 -0.80 12.28
C ALA A 24 -7.03 -1.98 11.38
N THR A 25 -7.17 -1.80 10.06
CA THR A 25 -6.73 -2.77 9.04
C THR A 25 -5.24 -3.09 9.18
N VAL A 26 -4.43 -2.12 9.60
CA VAL A 26 -3.02 -2.30 9.95
C VAL A 26 -2.84 -1.91 11.41
N SER A 27 -2.68 -2.92 12.28
CA SER A 27 -2.73 -2.74 13.73
C SER A 27 -1.38 -2.27 14.32
N GLY A 28 -0.89 -1.12 13.86
CA GLY A 28 0.29 -0.44 14.41
C GLY A 28 1.56 -0.55 13.56
N PRO A 29 2.67 0.04 14.06
CA PRO A 29 3.89 0.23 13.29
C PRO A 29 4.55 -1.09 12.88
N ASP A 30 4.57 -2.10 13.75
CA ASP A 30 5.21 -3.38 13.43
C ASP A 30 4.50 -4.09 12.26
N ALA A 31 3.15 -4.09 12.26
CA ALA A 31 2.36 -4.63 11.16
C ALA A 31 2.57 -3.84 9.86
N TYR A 32 2.71 -2.51 9.97
CA TYR A 32 3.01 -1.65 8.83
C TYR A 32 4.39 -1.95 8.24
N TYR A 33 5.43 -2.03 9.06
CA TYR A 33 6.78 -2.31 8.59
C TYR A 33 6.90 -3.70 7.96
N ALA A 34 6.20 -4.70 8.49
CA ALA A 34 6.14 -6.03 7.89
C ALA A 34 5.49 -6.00 6.48
N LEU A 35 4.42 -5.20 6.30
CA LEU A 35 3.80 -5.01 4.98
C LEU A 35 4.75 -4.29 4.01
N CYS A 36 5.49 -3.29 4.47
CA CYS A 36 6.50 -2.61 3.66
C CYS A 36 7.62 -3.55 3.23
N GLU A 37 8.17 -4.33 4.14
CA GLU A 37 9.21 -5.33 3.85
C GLU A 37 8.72 -6.34 2.80
N GLN A 38 7.49 -6.86 2.95
CA GLN A 38 6.89 -7.75 1.96
C GLN A 38 6.72 -7.07 0.60
N ALA A 39 6.29 -5.80 0.58
CA ALA A 39 6.11 -5.04 -0.65
C ALA A 39 7.44 -4.74 -1.35
N ASP A 40 8.52 -4.49 -0.60
CA ASP A 40 9.85 -4.20 -1.15
C ASP A 40 10.52 -5.48 -1.70
N ASP A 41 10.51 -6.56 -0.92
CA ASP A 41 11.18 -7.81 -1.30
C ASP A 41 10.37 -8.63 -2.33
N HIS A 42 9.04 -8.58 -2.25
CA HIS A 42 8.14 -9.45 -3.00
C HIS A 42 6.96 -8.69 -3.61
N TYR A 43 7.23 -7.55 -4.24
CA TYR A 43 6.21 -6.65 -4.80
C TYR A 43 5.19 -7.33 -5.74
N LEU A 44 5.63 -8.30 -6.56
CA LEU A 44 4.72 -8.99 -7.49
C LEU A 44 3.68 -9.86 -6.78
N SER A 45 4.07 -10.63 -5.77
CA SER A 45 3.09 -11.40 -4.99
C SER A 45 2.25 -10.47 -4.12
N PHE A 46 2.86 -9.47 -3.48
CA PHE A 46 2.14 -8.50 -2.66
C PHE A 46 0.99 -7.84 -3.43
N TRP A 47 1.27 -7.24 -4.59
CA TRP A 47 0.23 -6.61 -5.40
C TRP A 47 -0.69 -7.61 -6.07
N GLY A 48 -0.16 -8.77 -6.49
CA GLY A 48 -0.95 -9.84 -7.10
C GLY A 48 -2.01 -10.41 -6.15
N ASP A 49 -1.67 -10.59 -4.88
CA ASP A 49 -2.58 -11.17 -3.89
C ASP A 49 -3.64 -10.16 -3.48
N LEU A 50 -3.25 -8.91 -3.20
CA LEU A 50 -4.19 -7.83 -2.92
C LEU A 50 -5.18 -7.59 -4.08
N ALA A 51 -4.70 -7.63 -5.32
CA ALA A 51 -5.57 -7.47 -6.49
C ALA A 51 -6.59 -8.61 -6.63
N ARG A 52 -6.26 -9.84 -6.20
CA ARG A 52 -7.21 -10.97 -6.22
C ARG A 52 -8.19 -10.92 -5.06
N GLU A 53 -7.76 -10.42 -3.91
CA GLU A 53 -8.58 -10.31 -2.71
C GLU A 53 -9.59 -9.14 -2.79
N LEU A 54 -9.13 -7.97 -3.24
CA LEU A 54 -9.88 -6.72 -3.10
C LEU A 54 -10.68 -6.32 -4.36
N ILE A 55 -10.39 -6.92 -5.51
CA ILE A 55 -11.01 -6.56 -6.80
C ILE A 55 -11.76 -7.77 -7.37
N SER A 56 -12.99 -7.54 -7.80
CA SER A 56 -13.81 -8.49 -8.53
C SER A 56 -13.44 -8.50 -10.02
N TRP A 57 -12.78 -9.59 -10.44
CA TRP A 57 -12.39 -9.84 -11.81
C TRP A 57 -13.43 -10.68 -12.55
N LYS A 58 -13.88 -10.20 -13.71
CA LYS A 58 -14.69 -11.02 -14.65
C LYS A 58 -13.84 -12.11 -15.31
N LYS A 59 -12.59 -11.77 -15.65
CA LYS A 59 -11.57 -12.72 -16.08
C LYS A 59 -10.35 -12.49 -15.18
N PRO A 60 -9.90 -13.49 -14.40
CA PRO A 60 -8.68 -13.40 -13.61
C PRO A 60 -7.46 -13.12 -14.50
N PHE A 61 -6.52 -12.32 -14.00
CA PHE A 61 -5.23 -12.12 -14.65
C PHE A 61 -4.29 -13.29 -14.34
N SER A 62 -3.39 -13.60 -15.26
CA SER A 62 -2.30 -14.57 -15.06
C SER A 62 -0.97 -13.89 -14.77
N ARG A 63 -0.79 -12.64 -15.21
CA ARG A 63 0.44 -11.87 -15.06
C ARG A 63 0.20 -10.61 -14.24
N VAL A 64 1.02 -10.38 -13.21
CA VAL A 64 0.91 -9.21 -12.34
C VAL A 64 1.48 -7.97 -13.01
N LEU A 65 2.70 -8.06 -13.55
CA LEU A 65 3.40 -6.96 -14.21
C LEU A 65 4.08 -7.46 -15.48
N ASP A 66 3.93 -6.69 -16.55
CA ASP A 66 4.77 -6.72 -17.74
C ASP A 66 5.65 -5.46 -17.77
N ASP A 67 6.94 -5.65 -17.52
CA ASP A 67 7.99 -4.63 -17.54
C ASP A 67 8.92 -4.74 -18.76
N SER A 68 8.63 -5.68 -19.68
CA SER A 68 9.49 -5.98 -20.83
C SER A 68 9.66 -4.82 -21.81
N ASN A 69 8.76 -3.82 -21.76
CA ASN A 69 8.76 -2.64 -22.64
C ASN A 69 8.76 -1.33 -21.84
N ALA A 70 9.66 -1.18 -20.87
CA ALA A 70 9.83 0.08 -20.14
C ALA A 70 10.01 1.28 -21.11
N PRO A 71 9.36 2.44 -20.88
CA PRO A 71 8.57 2.82 -19.70
C PRO A 71 7.06 2.46 -19.78
N PHE A 72 6.64 1.64 -20.75
CA PHE A 72 5.23 1.24 -20.94
C PHE A 72 4.88 -0.01 -20.11
N PHE A 73 4.96 0.13 -18.79
CA PHE A 73 4.57 -0.93 -17.85
C PHE A 73 3.09 -1.26 -17.95
N LYS A 74 2.74 -2.55 -17.88
CA LYS A 74 1.35 -3.00 -17.84
C LYS A 74 1.12 -3.86 -16.61
N TRP A 75 0.10 -3.51 -15.83
CA TRP A 75 -0.31 -4.27 -14.66
C TRP A 75 -1.57 -5.06 -14.99
N PHE A 76 -1.60 -6.35 -14.61
CA PHE A 76 -2.77 -7.23 -14.75
C PHE A 76 -3.34 -7.29 -16.18
N ASP A 77 -2.46 -7.28 -17.18
CA ASP A 77 -2.77 -6.86 -18.55
C ASP A 77 -3.68 -7.82 -19.32
N ASP A 78 -3.79 -9.07 -18.86
CA ASP A 78 -4.67 -10.09 -19.40
C ASP A 78 -5.99 -10.26 -18.62
N GLY A 79 -6.16 -9.53 -17.51
CA GLY A 79 -7.36 -9.51 -16.67
C GLY A 79 -8.47 -8.61 -17.22
N VAL A 80 -9.72 -8.91 -16.88
CA VAL A 80 -10.88 -8.10 -17.27
C VAL A 80 -11.75 -7.81 -16.06
N LEU A 81 -12.09 -6.54 -15.85
CA LEU A 81 -12.97 -6.07 -14.78
C LEU A 81 -13.99 -5.05 -15.32
N ASN A 82 -14.95 -4.68 -14.48
CA ASN A 82 -15.82 -3.54 -14.71
C ASN A 82 -15.83 -2.66 -13.48
N VAL A 83 -15.48 -1.37 -13.63
CA VAL A 83 -15.29 -0.46 -12.50
C VAL A 83 -16.60 -0.22 -11.74
N SER A 84 -17.72 -0.04 -12.44
CA SER A 84 -19.03 0.17 -11.81
C SER A 84 -19.61 -1.06 -11.11
N TYR A 85 -19.02 -2.24 -11.32
CA TYR A 85 -19.42 -3.47 -10.63
C TYR A 85 -18.64 -3.68 -9.31
N ASN A 86 -17.45 -3.09 -9.21
CA ASN A 86 -16.57 -3.23 -8.04
C ASN A 86 -17.01 -2.34 -6.88
#